data_AF-W1J5S4-F1
#
_entry.id   AF-W1J5S4-F1
#
_cell.length_a   1.000
_cell.length_b   1.000
_cell.length_c   1.000
_cell.angle_alpha   90.00
_cell.angle_beta   90.00
_cell.angle_gamma   90.00
#
_symmetry.space_group_name_H-M   'P 1'
#
loop_
_entity.id
_entity.type
_entity.pdbx_description
1 polymer ?
#
loop_
_entity_poly.entity_id
_entity_poly.type
_entity_poly.pdbx_seq_one_letter_code
_entity_poly.pdbx_strand_id
1 'polypeptide(L)'
;MHEVAAYYGRLNCLVNLAATYLDDGVVSGRETWLTALNINVVSAVRAAQLVHPYFMIAGGGAIVSFTSISSSVAQTGRWLYPASKATLLQVCNLNVI
;
A
#
# COMPACT_ATOMS: atom_id res chain seq x y z
N MET A 1 -11.36 -1.23 11.22
CA MET A 1 -12.30 -1.92 10.31
C MET A 1 -13.59 -2.30 11.01
N HIS A 2 -13.55 -3.03 12.13
CA HIS A 2 -14.76 -3.46 12.86
C HIS A 2 -15.66 -2.28 13.27
N GLU A 3 -15.08 -1.24 13.87
CA GLU A 3 -15.81 -0.03 14.28
C GLU A 3 -16.47 0.69 13.09
N VAL A 4 -15.75 0.82 11.97
CA VAL A 4 -16.27 1.43 10.74
C VAL A 4 -17.42 0.60 10.17
N ALA A 5 -17.27 -0.72 10.10
CA ALA A 5 -18.31 -1.61 9.62
C ALA A 5 -19.54 -1.60 10.55
N ALA A 6 -19.36 -1.51 11.86
CA ALA A 6 -20.44 -1.39 12.83
C ALA A 6 -21.19 -0.06 12.69
N TYR A 7 -20.46 1.04 12.48
CA TYR A 7 -21.06 2.37 12.34
C TYR A 7 -21.83 2.54 11.03
N TYR A 8 -21.27 2.09 9.90
CA TYR A 8 -21.86 2.27 8.57
C TYR A 8 -22.70 1.07 8.09
N GLY A 9 -22.69 -0.05 8.82
CA GLY A 9 -23.36 -1.30 8.43
C GLY A 9 -22.73 -2.03 7.24
N ARG A 10 -21.74 -1.41 6.57
CA ARG A 10 -21.04 -1.95 5.41
C ARG A 10 -19.64 -1.36 5.31
N LEU A 11 -18.71 -2.15 4.76
CA LEU A 11 -17.38 -1.70 4.38
C LEU A 11 -17.04 -2.31 3.01
N ASN A 12 -16.89 -1.46 2.00
CA ASN A 12 -16.64 -1.85 0.61
C ASN A 12 -15.62 -0.94 -0.10
N CYS A 13 -14.91 -0.09 0.66
CA CYS A 13 -13.86 0.77 0.13
C CYS A 13 -12.68 0.83 1.11
N LEU A 14 -11.46 0.78 0.57
CA LEU A 14 -10.22 1.04 1.28
C LEU A 14 -9.36 2.00 0.47
N VAL A 15 -8.84 3.04 1.13
CA VAL A 15 -7.88 3.98 0.53
C VAL A 15 -6.56 3.91 1.27
N ASN A 16 -5.51 3.45 0.60
CA ASN A 16 -4.16 3.39 1.16
C ASN A 16 -3.39 4.68 0.83
N LEU A 17 -3.21 5.54 1.83
CA LEU A 17 -2.48 6.82 1.72
C LEU A 17 -1.12 6.81 2.44
N ALA A 18 -0.89 5.86 3.34
CA ALA A 18 0.33 5.79 4.13
C ALA A 18 1.57 5.67 3.23
N ALA A 19 2.53 6.57 3.42
CA ALA A 19 3.80 6.55 2.73
C ALA A 19 4.88 7.25 3.56
N THR A 20 6.10 6.75 3.45
CA THR A 20 7.32 7.41 3.90
C THR A 20 8.24 7.66 2.72
N TYR A 21 9.04 8.72 2.85
CA TYR A 21 10.04 9.13 1.87
C TYR A 21 11.47 8.79 2.31
N LEU A 22 11.63 7.98 3.37
CA LEU A 22 12.92 7.41 3.78
C LEU A 22 13.62 6.82 2.55
N ASP A 23 14.68 7.48 2.11
CA ASP A 23 15.42 7.16 0.89
C ASP A 23 16.66 8.06 0.81
N ASP A 24 17.75 7.61 1.41
CA ASP A 24 19.07 8.26 1.28
C ASP A 24 19.81 7.73 0.03
N GLY A 25 19.09 7.14 -0.94
CA GLY A 25 19.65 6.56 -2.14
C GLY A 25 20.63 5.44 -1.83
N VAL A 26 21.83 5.53 -2.39
CA VAL A 26 22.89 4.51 -2.29
C VAL A 26 23.35 4.23 -0.86
N VAL A 27 23.22 5.20 0.07
CA VAL A 27 23.63 5.00 1.46
C VAL A 27 22.52 4.41 2.35
N SER A 28 21.33 4.18 1.79
CA SER A 28 20.20 3.60 2.54
C SER A 28 20.55 2.21 3.08
N GLY A 29 20.65 2.11 4.40
CA GLY A 29 20.92 0.84 5.09
C GLY A 29 19.71 -0.12 5.08
N ARG A 30 19.96 -1.40 5.36
CA ARG A 30 18.95 -2.46 5.36
C ARG A 30 17.72 -2.13 6.23
N GLU A 31 17.91 -1.59 7.42
CA GLU A 31 16.81 -1.27 8.33
C GLU A 31 15.92 -0.13 7.79
N THR A 32 16.51 0.86 7.11
CA THR A 32 15.77 1.91 6.41
C THR A 32 14.92 1.31 5.30
N TRP A 33 15.48 0.37 4.52
CA TRP A 33 14.74 -0.37 3.50
C TRP A 33 13.56 -1.14 4.07
N LEU A 34 13.78 -1.94 5.11
CA LEU A 34 12.73 -2.73 5.74
C LEU A 34 11.63 -1.85 6.33
N THR A 35 12.01 -0.75 7.00
CA THR A 35 11.05 0.22 7.55
C THR A 35 10.19 0.84 6.46
N ALA A 36 10.81 1.32 5.38
CA ALA A 36 10.08 1.94 4.28
C ALA A 36 9.19 0.95 3.52
N LEU A 37 9.64 -0.29 3.30
CA LEU A 37 8.82 -1.32 2.67
C LEU A 37 7.64 -1.76 3.57
N ASN A 38 7.87 -1.85 4.88
CA ASN A 38 6.79 -2.12 5.84
C ASN A 38 5.69 -1.06 5.77
N ILE A 39 6.07 0.22 5.68
CA ILE A 39 5.14 1.35 5.59
C ILE A 39 4.50 1.43 4.19
N ASN A 40 5.30 1.44 3.12
CA ASN A 40 4.83 1.78 1.78
C ASN A 40 4.14 0.61 1.06
N VAL A 41 4.42 -0.64 1.45
CA VAL A 41 3.94 -1.84 0.74
C VAL A 41 3.16 -2.74 1.67
N VAL A 42 3.81 -3.24 2.74
CA VAL A 42 3.23 -4.28 3.59
C VAL A 42 1.98 -3.77 4.31
N SER A 43 1.97 -2.52 4.76
CA SER A 43 0.79 -1.92 5.40
C SER A 43 -0.45 -1.96 4.50
N ALA A 44 -0.31 -1.67 3.20
CA ALA A 44 -1.39 -1.69 2.22
C ALA A 44 -1.92 -3.11 1.99
N VAL A 45 -1.00 -4.09 1.88
CA VAL A 45 -1.36 -5.51 1.77
C VAL A 45 -2.09 -5.99 3.02
N ARG A 46 -1.61 -5.61 4.21
CA ARG A 46 -2.27 -5.96 5.48
C ARG A 46 -3.64 -5.32 5.59
N ALA A 47 -3.79 -4.06 5.21
CA ALA A 47 -5.09 -3.39 5.19
C ALA A 47 -6.07 -4.09 4.22
N ALA A 48 -5.61 -4.49 3.04
CA ALA A 48 -6.39 -5.28 2.09
C ALA A 48 -6.86 -6.62 2.69
N GLN A 49 -5.97 -7.36 3.35
CA GLN A 49 -6.31 -8.61 4.05
C GLN A 49 -7.39 -8.40 5.13
N LEU A 50 -7.29 -7.30 5.89
CA LEU A 50 -8.24 -6.99 6.97
C LEU A 50 -9.63 -6.58 6.45
N VAL A 51 -9.73 -5.94 5.29
CA VAL A 51 -11.02 -5.55 4.71
C VAL A 51 -11.65 -6.64 3.84
N HIS A 52 -10.85 -7.60 3.35
CA HIS A 52 -11.32 -8.68 2.48
C HIS A 52 -12.59 -9.41 2.98
N PRO A 53 -12.69 -9.88 4.24
CA PRO A 53 -13.93 -10.55 4.70
C PRO A 53 -15.15 -9.61 4.66
N TYR A 54 -14.96 -8.31 4.88
CA TYR A 54 -16.03 -7.33 4.78
C TYR A 54 -16.47 -7.10 3.33
N PHE A 55 -15.53 -7.06 2.39
CA PHE A 55 -15.82 -6.93 0.97
C PHE A 55 -16.60 -8.14 0.47
N MET A 56 -16.25 -9.35 0.91
CA MET A 56 -16.98 -10.58 0.57
C MET A 56 -18.44 -10.53 1.06
N ILE A 57 -18.67 -10.12 2.31
CA ILE A 57 -20.03 -9.95 2.87
C ILE A 57 -20.79 -8.86 2.11
N ALA A 58 -20.11 -7.78 1.74
CA ALA A 58 -20.66 -6.66 1.00
C ALA A 58 -20.95 -6.96 -0.49
N GLY A 59 -20.58 -8.14 -1.00
CA GLY A 59 -20.71 -8.51 -2.42
C GLY A 59 -19.68 -7.83 -3.33
N GLY A 60 -18.57 -7.35 -2.77
CA GLY A 60 -17.47 -6.70 -3.46
C GLY A 60 -16.99 -5.41 -2.78
N GLY A 61 -15.91 -4.85 -3.31
CA GLY A 61 -15.38 -3.55 -2.89
C GLY A 61 -14.24 -3.08 -3.76
N ALA A 62 -13.74 -1.88 -3.47
CA ALA A 62 -12.63 -1.27 -4.20
C ALA A 62 -11.49 -0.92 -3.25
N ILE A 63 -10.26 -1.16 -3.70
CA ILE A 63 -9.05 -0.66 -3.03
C ILE A 63 -8.38 0.36 -3.93
N VAL A 64 -8.17 1.56 -3.40
CA VAL A 64 -7.44 2.64 -4.06
C VAL A 64 -6.13 2.86 -3.31
N SER A 65 -5.00 2.60 -3.96
CA SER A 65 -3.69 2.79 -3.36
C SER A 65 -2.94 3.94 -4.05
N PHE A 66 -2.40 4.86 -3.26
CA PHE A 66 -1.61 5.97 -3.76
C PHE A 66 -0.20 5.50 -4.11
N THR A 67 0.05 5.27 -5.40
CA THR A 67 1.37 4.98 -5.97
C THR A 67 2.15 6.28 -6.19
N SER A 68 2.95 6.39 -7.25
CA SER A 68 3.69 7.62 -7.60
C SER A 68 4.16 7.52 -9.05
N ILE A 69 4.41 8.65 -9.73
CA ILE A 69 5.18 8.65 -11.00
C ILE A 69 6.54 7.95 -10.82
N SER A 70 7.10 8.01 -9.60
CA SER A 70 8.32 7.29 -9.22
C SER A 70 8.21 5.77 -9.32
N SER A 71 7.01 5.19 -9.41
CA SER A 71 6.83 3.76 -9.68
C SER A 71 7.28 3.36 -11.07
N SER A 72 7.25 4.29 -12.03
CA SER A 72 7.56 4.04 -13.44
C SER A 72 8.84 4.76 -13.88
N VAL A 73 9.19 5.88 -13.23
CA VAL A 73 10.40 6.66 -13.54
C VAL A 73 11.14 6.95 -12.25
N ALA A 74 12.23 6.21 -11.99
CA ALA A 74 13.07 6.44 -10.83
C ALA A 74 13.78 7.80 -10.95
N GLN A 75 13.72 8.60 -9.89
CA GLN A 75 14.42 9.89 -9.80
C GLN A 75 15.88 9.67 -9.44
N THR A 76 16.80 10.46 -10.00
CA THR A 76 18.23 10.41 -9.67
C THR A 76 18.44 10.57 -8.16
N GLY A 77 19.27 9.70 -7.59
CA GLY A 77 19.58 9.70 -6.16
C GLY A 77 18.55 9.00 -5.26
N ARG A 78 17.43 8.51 -5.82
CA ARG A 78 16.38 7.81 -5.07
C ARG A 78 16.33 6.35 -5.46
N TRP A 79 16.51 5.46 -4.48
CA TRP A 79 16.57 4.03 -4.72
C TRP A 79 15.37 3.33 -4.07
N LEU A 80 15.14 3.65 -2.79
CA LEU A 80 14.17 2.94 -1.96
C LEU A 80 12.73 3.35 -2.27
N TYR A 81 12.47 4.66 -2.35
CA TYR A 81 11.12 5.15 -2.60
C TYR A 81 10.55 4.68 -3.94
N PRO A 82 11.23 4.87 -5.11
CA PRO A 82 10.71 4.38 -6.39
C PRO A 82 10.51 2.87 -6.39
N ALA A 83 11.44 2.09 -5.81
CA ALA A 83 11.30 0.64 -5.70
C ALA A 83 10.05 0.25 -4.89
N SER A 84 9.81 0.92 -3.76
CA SER A 84 8.63 0.66 -2.92
C SER A 84 7.32 0.99 -3.65
N LYS A 85 7.29 2.06 -4.46
CA LYS A 85 6.11 2.47 -5.21
C LYS A 85 5.87 1.61 -6.45
N ALA A 86 6.94 1.14 -7.12
CA ALA A 86 6.85 0.13 -8.18
C ALA A 86 6.28 -1.19 -7.64
N THR A 87 6.73 -1.60 -6.44
CA THR A 87 6.20 -2.79 -5.77
C THR A 87 4.72 -2.62 -5.45
N LEU A 88 4.32 -1.49 -4.86
CA LEU A 88 2.91 -1.21 -4.55
C LEU A 88 2.03 -1.18 -5.81
N LEU A 89 2.52 -0.59 -6.91
CA LEU A 89 1.81 -0.63 -8.19
C LEU A 89 1.55 -2.08 -8.64
N GLN A 90 2.53 -2.96 -8.47
CA GLN A 90 2.38 -4.35 -8.86
C GLN A 90 1.47 -5.16 -7.94
N VAL A 91 1.39 -4.79 -6.65
CA VAL A 91 0.37 -5.31 -5.74
C VAL A 91 -1.04 -4.94 -6.21
N CYS A 92 -1.26 -3.73 -6.73
CA CYS A 92 -2.58 -3.31 -7.24
C CYS A 92 -3.04 -4.13 -8.47
N ASN A 93 -2.11 -4.73 -9.21
CA ASN A 93 -2.41 -5.55 -10.39
C ASN A 93 -2.76 -7.01 -10.03
N LEU A 94 -2.70 -7.38 -8.75
CA LEU A 94 -3.07 -8.71 -8.31
C LEU A 94 -4.61 -8.84 -8.29
N ASN A 95 -5.14 -9.72 -9.14
CA ASN A 95 -6.57 -10.06 -9.20
C ASN A 95 -6.99 -11.01 -8.05
N VAL A 96 -6.67 -10.67 -6.81
CA VAL A 96 -6.96 -11.51 -5.62
C VAL A 96 -8.02 -10.94 -4.68
N ILE A 97 -8.72 -9.89 -5.11
CA ILE A 97 -9.79 -9.24 -4.35
C ILE A 97 -11.05 -9.20 -5.21
#